data_AF-A0A0W0WD65-F1
#
_entry.id   AF-A0A0W0WD65-F1
#
_cell.length_a   1.000
_cell.length_b   1.000
_cell.length_c   1.000
_cell.angle_alpha   90.00
_cell.angle_beta   90.00
_cell.angle_gamma   90.00
#
_symmetry.space_group_name_H-M   'P 1'
#
loop_
_entity.id
_entity.type
_entity.pdbx_description
1 polymer ?
#
loop_
_entity_poly.entity_id
_entity_poly.type
_entity_poly.pdbx_seq_one_letter_code
_entity_poly.pdbx_strand_id
1 'polypeptide(L)' 'MEYPLIKLDTKLVLFKAKQLYQELSWADHPSNYWQDYSIYPIEIHHIPGNHETMFKEPNVQILADEIKNCLSNIK' A
#
# COMPACT_ATOMS: atom_id res chain seq x y z
N MET A 1 -1.26 22.32 10.66
CA MET A 1 -2.04 22.37 9.41
C MET A 1 -2.48 20.96 9.11
N GLU A 2 -3.77 20.69 9.13
CA GLU A 2 -4.31 19.41 8.65
C GLU A 2 -4.49 19.52 7.14
N TYR A 3 -4.00 18.53 6.40
CA TYR A 3 -4.27 18.43 4.96
C TYR A 3 -5.66 17.81 4.79
N PRO A 4 -6.65 18.52 4.23
CA PRO A 4 -8.01 18.00 4.13
C PRO A 4 -8.04 16.89 3.08
N LEU A 5 -8.16 15.65 3.54
CA LEU A 5 -8.38 14.50 2.67
C LEU A 5 -9.88 14.37 2.36
N ILE A 6 -10.22 14.46 1.07
CA ILE A 6 -11.56 14.15 0.57
C ILE A 6 -11.65 12.65 0.25
N LYS A 7 -12.88 12.11 0.24
CA LYS A 7 -13.09 10.75 -0.27
C LYS A 7 -12.77 10.70 -1.77
N LEU A 8 -11.97 9.71 -2.15
CA LEU A 8 -11.53 9.46 -3.51
C LEU A 8 -12.55 8.56 -4.21
N ASP A 9 -13.10 9.06 -5.32
CA ASP A 9 -13.94 8.30 -6.25
C ASP A 9 -13.07 7.62 -7.32
N THR A 10 -12.13 6.81 -6.87
CA THR A 10 -11.28 6.00 -7.74
C THR A 10 -10.84 4.74 -7.00
N LYS A 11 -10.53 3.68 -7.74
CA LYS A 11 -9.99 2.45 -7.15
C LYS A 11 -8.55 2.70 -6.70
N LEU A 12 -8.26 2.32 -5.46
CA LEU A 12 -6.91 2.42 -4.89
C LEU A 12 -6.28 1.03 -4.80
N VAL A 13 -5.00 0.98 -5.15
CA VAL A 13 -4.13 -0.18 -4.94
C VAL A 13 -3.05 0.22 -3.93
N LEU A 14 -2.92 -0.55 -2.86
CA LEU A 14 -1.94 -0.34 -1.80
C LEU A 14 -0.92 -1.48 -1.79
N PHE A 15 0.34 -1.16 -2.07
CA PHE A 15 1.47 -2.06 -1.85
C PHE A 15 1.99 -1.86 -0.42
N LYS A 16 1.51 -2.68 0.53
CA LYS A 16 1.85 -2.58 1.96
C LYS A 16 3.06 -3.43 2.31
N ALA A 17 4.03 -2.87 3.02
CA ALA A 17 5.15 -3.63 3.57
C ALA A 17 4.67 -4.67 4.59
N LYS A 18 5.19 -5.90 4.52
CA LYS A 18 4.86 -6.99 5.45
C LYS A 18 5.38 -6.76 6.87
N GLN A 19 6.45 -5.99 7.00
CA GLN A 19 7.10 -5.73 8.28
C GLN A 19 6.87 -4.28 8.66
N LEU A 20 6.49 -4.08 9.92
CA LEU A 20 6.41 -2.77 10.53
C LEU A 20 7.44 -2.69 11.67
N TYR A 21 8.07 -1.54 11.85
CA TYR A 21 8.90 -1.30 13.02
C TYR A 21 8.05 -1.44 14.28
N GLN A 22 8.59 -2.04 15.34
CA GLN A 22 7.82 -2.35 16.55
C GLN A 22 7.24 -1.08 17.19
N GLU A 23 7.98 0.02 17.10
CA GLU A 23 7.63 1.37 17.55
C GLU A 23 6.40 1.95 16.83
N LEU A 24 6.07 1.41 15.64
CA LEU A 24 4.93 1.82 14.82
C LEU A 24 3.76 0.84 14.90
N SER A 25 3.79 -0.17 15.78
CA SER A 25 2.72 -1.18 15.91
C SER A 25 1.32 -0.59 16.14
N TRP A 26 1.22 0.57 16.78
CA TRP A 26 -0.04 1.30 16.95
C TRP A 26 -0.68 1.76 15.63
N ALA A 27 0.12 1.88 14.57
CA ALA A 27 -0.30 2.29 13.23
C ALA A 27 -0.57 1.08 12.31
N ASP A 28 -0.48 -0.17 12.80
CA ASP A 28 -0.69 -1.35 11.97
C ASP A 28 -2.18 -1.58 11.67
N HIS A 29 -2.68 -0.85 10.68
CA HIS A 29 -4.00 -1.04 10.11
C HIS A 29 -3.88 -1.80 8.78
N PRO A 30 -4.79 -2.75 8.45
CA PRO A 30 -4.71 -3.54 7.21
C PRO A 30 -4.46 -2.71 5.95
N SER A 31 -5.13 -1.57 5.83
CA SER A 31 -5.05 -0.63 4.69
C SER A 31 -4.39 0.71 5.04
N ASN A 32 -3.63 0.81 6.14
CA ASN A 32 -3.03 2.07 6.63
C ASN A 32 -4.06 3.23 6.67
N TYR A 33 -5.28 2.95 7.15
CA TYR A 33 -6.42 3.89 7.23
C TYR A 33 -6.94 4.47 5.91
N TRP A 34 -6.42 4.05 4.75
CA TRP A 34 -6.89 4.56 3.45
C TRP A 34 -8.35 4.21 3.15
N GLN A 35 -8.92 3.19 3.79
CA GLN A 35 -10.31 2.78 3.59
C GLN A 35 -11.31 3.87 4.00
N ASP A 36 -10.93 4.76 4.91
CA ASP A 36 -11.78 5.85 5.37
C ASP A 36 -11.91 6.94 4.29
N TYR A 37 -10.98 6.95 3.33
CA TYR A 37 -10.87 7.94 2.26
C TYR A 37 -11.16 7.35 0.87
N SER A 38 -11.59 6.10 0.76
CA SER A 38 -11.96 5.47 -0.51
C SER A 38 -13.46 5.20 -0.57
N ILE A 39 -14.07 5.42 -1.74
CA ILE A 39 -15.45 5.01 -2.00
C ILE A 39 -15.51 3.51 -2.33
N TYR A 40 -14.46 2.96 -2.92
CA TYR A 40 -14.37 1.54 -3.30
C TYR A 40 -13.49 0.75 -2.33
N PRO A 41 -13.66 -0.58 -2.22
CA PRO A 41 -12.71 -1.43 -1.49
C PRO A 41 -11.27 -1.25 -2.00
N ILE A 42 -10.31 -1.25 -1.09
CA ILE A 42 -8.89 -1.11 -1.42
C ILE A 42 -8.32 -2.48 -1.78
N GLU A 43 -7.64 -2.55 -2.91
CA GLU A 43 -6.83 -3.72 -3.28
C GLU A 43 -5.47 -3.64 -2.57
N ILE A 44 -5.08 -4.69 -1.85
CA ILE A 44 -3.89 -4.67 -0.99
C ILE A 44 -2.94 -5.79 -1.40
N HIS A 45 -1.70 -5.42 -1.72
CA HIS A 45 -0.60 -6.32 -2.06
C HIS A 45 0.48 -6.23 -0.98
N HIS A 46 0.84 -7.38 -0.40
CA HIS A 46 1.82 -7.41 0.68
C HIS A 46 3.24 -7.65 0.15
N ILE A 47 4.09 -6.64 0.27
CA ILE A 47 5.48 -6.68 -0.23
C ILE A 47 6.45 -7.08 0.88
N PRO A 48 7.39 -8.01 0.64
CA PRO A 48 8.40 -8.37 1.63
C PRO A 48 9.27 -7.17 2.07
N GLY A 49 9.77 -7.23 3.30
CA GLY A 49 10.52 -6.15 3.92
C GLY A 49 9.63 -5.17 4.69
N ASN A 50 10.26 -4.08 5.14
CA ASN A 50 9.64 -2.97 5.84
C ASN A 50 9.50 -1.76 4.90
N HIS A 51 9.06 -0.62 5.44
CA HIS A 51 8.86 0.61 4.68
C HIS A 51 10.10 1.04 3.86
N GLU A 52 11.32 0.76 4.33
CA GLU A 52 12.55 1.08 3.62
C GLU A 52 13.03 -0.07 2.72
N THR A 53 12.97 -1.30 3.20
CA THR A 53 13.56 -2.45 2.51
C THR A 53 12.67 -3.03 1.41
N MET A 54 11.38 -2.70 1.37
CA MET A 54 10.49 -3.09 0.27
C MET A 54 10.92 -2.51 -1.10
N PHE A 55 11.69 -1.40 -1.08
CA PHE A 55 12.23 -0.74 -2.28
C PHE A 55 13.66 -1.16 -2.62
N LYS A 56 14.24 -2.13 -1.90
CA LYS A 56 15.60 -2.62 -2.10
C LYS A 56 15.58 -4.07 -2.56
N GLU A 57 16.65 -4.50 -3.21
CA GLU A 57 16.82 -5.90 -3.59
C GLU A 57 16.87 -6.82 -2.35
N PRO A 58 16.22 -8.01 -2.40
CA PRO A 58 15.48 -8.58 -3.54
C PRO A 58 14.00 -8.14 -3.63
N ASN A 59 13.49 -7.40 -2.64
CA ASN A 59 12.05 -7.13 -2.48
C ASN A 59 11.50 -6.22 -3.60
N VAL A 60 12.32 -5.32 -4.13
CA VAL A 60 11.92 -4.38 -5.19
C VAL A 60 11.50 -5.10 -6.48
N GLN A 61 12.04 -6.29 -6.77
CA GLN A 61 11.61 -7.09 -7.91
C GLN A 61 10.16 -7.56 -7.76
N ILE A 62 9.81 -8.04 -6.57
CA ILE A 62 8.45 -8.47 -6.24
C ILE A 62 7.49 -7.27 -6.30
N LEU A 63 7.88 -6.12 -5.76
CA LEU A 63 7.10 -4.88 -5.88
C LEU A 63 6.85 -4.50 -7.35
N ALA A 64 7.89 -4.55 -8.19
CA ALA A 64 7.79 -4.22 -9.60
C ALA A 64 6.87 -5.18 -10.36
N ASP A 65 6.93 -6.48 -10.06
CA ASP A 65 6.07 -7.49 -10.66
C ASP A 65 4.60 -7.29 -10.28
N GLU A 66 4.30 -7.01 -9.01
CA GLU A 66 2.92 -6.73 -8.57
C GLU A 66 2.36 -5.45 -9.21
N ILE A 67 3.17 -4.38 -9.33
CA ILE A 67 2.79 -3.17 -10.06
C ILE A 67 2.48 -3.50 -11.53
N LYS A 68 3.35 -4.26 -12.20
CA LYS A 68 3.17 -4.64 -13.60
C LYS A 68 1.91 -5.47 -13.81
N ASN A 69 1.61 -6.40 -12.90
CA ASN A 69 0.39 -7.20 -12.94
C ASN A 69 -0.85 -6.31 -12.80
N CYS A 70 -0.85 -5.38 -11.86
CA CYS A 70 -1.94 -4.41 -11.68
C CYS A 70 -2.16 -3.57 -12.94
N LEU A 71 -1.08 -3.01 -13.51
CA LEU A 71 -1.15 -2.18 -14.71
C LEU A 71 -1.61 -2.97 -15.95
N SER A 72 -1.25 -4.25 -16.04
CA SER A 72 -1.69 -5.12 -17.15
C SER A 72 -3.19 -5.41 -17.11
N ASN A 73 -3.82 -5.23 -15.95
CA ASN A 73 -5.26 -5.41 -15.75
C ASN A 73 -6.07 -4.11 -15.93
N ILE A 74 -5.40 -2.99 -16.23
CA ILE A 74 -6.07 -1.72 -16.57
C ILE A 74 -6.45 -1.78 -18.04
N LYS A 75 -7.76 -1.84 -18.32
CA LYS A 75 -8.33 -1.73 -19.67
C LYS A 75 -8.65 -0.28 -20.01
#